data_AF-A0A0D7UYX9-F1
#
_entry.id   AF-A0A0D7UYX9-F1
#
_cell.length_a   1.000
_cell.length_b   1.000
_cell.length_c   1.000
_cell.angle_alpha   90.00
_cell.angle_beta   90.00
_cell.angle_gamma   90.00
#
_symmetry.space_group_name_H-M   'P 1'
#
loop_
_entity.id
_entity.type
_entity.pdbx_description
1 polymer ?
#
loop_
_entity_poly.entity_id
_entity_poly.type
_entity_poly.pdbx_seq_one_letter_code
_entity_poly.pdbx_strand_id
1 'polypeptide(L)'
;MNAMKKMLLIPTSALLLAAAAGSAQADTQPMDRIDDILTYAADYGFSHIEEINVDDRGRVELEGWLDDEWYADVDFSMDNGDTLQEERKRLITGAWGMSEDDVRQALNAASQEGMTEFESIDIDKSGIIDVEGREQNGRELELSLRQGSFEVTQMDRD
;
A
#
# COMPACT_ATOMS: atom_id res chain seq x y z
N MET A 1 -11.88 -28.97 72.51
CA MET A 1 -13.18 -29.26 71.86
C MET A 1 -13.16 -28.63 70.47
N ASN A 2 -13.64 -29.37 69.48
CA ASN A 2 -13.28 -29.33 68.06
C ASN A 2 -13.42 -27.99 67.34
N ALA A 3 -12.41 -27.73 66.50
CA ALA A 3 -12.42 -26.75 65.43
C ALA A 3 -13.44 -27.12 64.35
N MET A 4 -14.24 -26.15 63.90
CA MET A 4 -14.93 -26.24 62.60
C MET A 4 -14.26 -25.30 61.60
N LYS A 5 -13.55 -25.95 60.69
CA LYS A 5 -12.99 -25.43 59.45
C LYS A 5 -14.15 -25.10 58.49
N LYS A 6 -14.35 -23.82 58.18
CA LYS A 6 -15.18 -23.41 57.03
C LYS A 6 -14.25 -22.97 55.91
N MET A 7 -14.00 -23.94 55.03
CA MET A 7 -13.33 -23.81 53.75
C MET A 7 -14.29 -23.06 52.82
N LEU A 8 -13.92 -21.86 52.36
CA LEU A 8 -14.59 -21.24 51.21
C LEU A 8 -13.52 -21.05 50.14
N LEU A 9 -13.60 -21.90 49.12
CA LEU A 9 -12.78 -21.84 47.92
C LEU A 9 -13.05 -20.53 47.20
N ILE A 10 -11.99 -19.79 46.90
CA ILE A 10 -12.00 -18.71 45.92
C ILE A 10 -11.80 -19.40 44.56
N PRO A 11 -12.77 -19.41 43.64
CA PRO A 11 -12.50 -19.86 42.29
C PRO A 11 -11.62 -18.80 41.62
N THR A 12 -10.32 -19.07 41.54
CA THR A 12 -9.40 -18.32 40.70
C THR A 12 -9.70 -18.70 39.25
N SER A 13 -10.72 -18.07 38.67
CA SER A 13 -10.94 -18.11 37.22
C SER A 13 -9.86 -17.26 36.57
N ALA A 14 -8.72 -17.87 36.23
CA ALA A 14 -7.79 -17.30 35.29
C ALA A 14 -8.49 -17.27 33.92
N LEU A 15 -9.11 -16.13 33.60
CA LEU A 15 -9.49 -15.80 32.23
C LEU A 15 -8.19 -15.70 31.43
N LEU A 16 -7.90 -16.76 30.67
CA LEU A 16 -6.98 -16.70 29.55
C LEU A 16 -7.62 -15.75 28.53
N LEU A 17 -7.19 -14.49 28.55
CA LEU A 17 -7.33 -13.61 27.40
C LEU A 17 -6.46 -14.21 26.29
N ALA A 18 -7.06 -15.04 25.45
CA ALA A 18 -6.54 -15.24 24.11
C ALA A 18 -6.70 -13.89 23.40
N ALA A 19 -5.65 -13.07 23.45
CA ALA A 19 -5.49 -11.99 22.50
C ALA A 19 -5.34 -12.65 21.14
N ALA A 20 -6.46 -12.82 20.43
CA ALA A 20 -6.40 -12.86 18.98
C ALA A 20 -5.90 -11.47 18.59
N ALA A 21 -4.59 -11.37 18.35
CA ALA A 21 -4.05 -10.26 17.58
C ALA A 21 -4.70 -10.39 16.20
N GLY A 22 -5.82 -9.69 16.02
CA GLY A 22 -6.26 -9.35 14.69
C GLY A 22 -5.18 -8.43 14.15
N SER A 23 -4.27 -8.98 13.36
CA SER A 23 -3.51 -8.16 12.43
C SER A 23 -4.54 -7.38 11.64
N ALA A 24 -4.54 -6.06 11.76
CA ALA A 24 -5.06 -5.24 10.67
C ALA A 24 -4.24 -5.69 9.45
N GLN A 25 -4.82 -6.56 8.62
CA GLN A 25 -4.22 -6.83 7.32
C GLN A 25 -4.47 -5.54 6.56
N ALA A 26 -3.43 -4.75 6.38
CA ALA A 26 -3.47 -3.73 5.37
C ALA A 26 -3.54 -4.41 4.00
N ASP A 27 -4.17 -3.73 3.04
CA ASP A 27 -4.61 -4.33 1.79
C ASP A 27 -3.45 -4.37 0.82
N THR A 28 -2.67 -5.43 0.90
CA THR A 28 -1.46 -5.60 0.11
C THR A 28 -1.68 -6.53 -1.08
N GLN A 29 -0.88 -6.35 -2.11
CA GLN A 29 -0.74 -7.29 -3.22
C GLN A 29 0.69 -7.81 -3.31
N PRO A 30 0.89 -9.05 -3.76
CA PRO A 30 2.21 -9.53 -4.16
C PRO A 30 2.86 -8.56 -5.17
N MET A 31 4.18 -8.35 -5.04
CA MET A 31 4.91 -7.42 -5.90
C MET A 31 4.78 -7.68 -7.40
N ASP A 32 4.51 -8.92 -7.82
CA ASP A 32 4.34 -9.28 -9.24
C ASP A 32 3.01 -8.79 -9.84
N ARG A 33 2.03 -8.39 -9.02
CA ARG A 33 0.78 -7.78 -9.48
C ARG A 33 0.96 -6.39 -10.07
N ILE A 34 2.11 -5.76 -9.84
CA ILE A 34 2.36 -4.41 -10.36
C ILE A 34 2.30 -4.37 -11.89
N ASP A 35 2.73 -5.42 -12.59
CA ASP A 35 2.72 -5.41 -14.06
C ASP A 35 1.30 -5.42 -14.64
N ASP A 36 0.34 -6.07 -13.95
CA ASP A 36 -1.08 -5.99 -14.32
C ASP A 36 -1.60 -4.56 -14.12
N ILE A 37 -1.28 -3.94 -12.98
CA ILE A 37 -1.73 -2.59 -12.62
C ILE A 37 -1.17 -1.55 -13.59
N LEU A 38 0.11 -1.65 -13.93
CA LEU A 38 0.75 -0.75 -14.90
C LEU A 38 0.21 -0.96 -16.32
N THR A 39 -0.24 -2.17 -16.65
CA THR A 39 -0.99 -2.41 -17.89
C THR A 39 -2.32 -1.66 -17.88
N TYR A 40 -3.07 -1.68 -16.76
CA TYR A 40 -4.32 -0.92 -16.64
C TYR A 40 -4.06 0.59 -16.76
N ALA A 41 -3.00 1.10 -16.13
CA ALA A 41 -2.58 2.49 -16.23
C ALA A 41 -2.32 2.90 -17.69
N ALA A 42 -1.51 2.12 -18.39
CA ALA A 42 -1.12 2.38 -19.77
C ALA A 42 -2.30 2.28 -20.73
N ASP A 43 -3.17 1.27 -20.57
CA ASP A 43 -4.36 1.07 -21.40
C ASP A 43 -5.39 2.20 -21.21
N TYR A 44 -5.50 2.74 -19.99
CA TYR A 44 -6.34 3.90 -19.70
C TYR A 44 -5.75 5.21 -20.26
N GLY A 45 -4.42 5.28 -20.37
CA GLY A 45 -3.69 6.42 -20.95
C GLY A 45 -3.00 7.31 -19.93
N PHE A 46 -2.68 6.81 -18.74
CA PHE A 46 -1.81 7.53 -17.81
C PHE A 46 -0.41 7.74 -18.40
N SER A 47 0.06 8.97 -18.35
CA SER A 47 1.40 9.41 -18.77
C SER A 47 2.33 9.61 -17.57
N HIS A 48 1.78 10.08 -16.46
CA HIS A 48 2.45 10.21 -15.18
C HIS A 48 1.52 9.73 -14.07
N ILE A 49 2.02 8.91 -13.17
CA ILE A 49 1.29 8.35 -12.04
C ILE A 49 1.70 9.16 -10.80
N GLU A 50 0.71 9.72 -10.11
CA GLU A 50 0.91 10.38 -8.81
C GLU A 50 0.83 9.34 -7.70
N GLU A 51 -0.13 8.42 -7.78
CA GLU A 51 -0.38 7.42 -6.75
C GLU A 51 -0.93 6.12 -7.35
N ILE A 52 -0.52 4.99 -6.77
CA ILE A 52 -1.17 3.68 -6.90
C ILE A 52 -1.47 3.20 -5.48
N ASN A 53 -2.73 2.88 -5.20
CA ASN A 53 -3.15 2.39 -3.89
C ASN A 53 -4.04 1.15 -4.02
N VAL A 54 -3.75 0.09 -3.25
CA VAL A 54 -4.52 -1.15 -3.21
C VAL A 54 -5.58 -1.07 -2.09
N ASP A 55 -6.81 -1.49 -2.40
CA ASP A 55 -7.96 -1.49 -1.47
C ASP A 55 -8.50 -2.91 -1.18
N ASP A 56 -9.03 -3.15 0.04
CA ASP A 56 -9.58 -4.44 0.53
C ASP A 56 -10.64 -5.10 -0.38
N ARG A 57 -11.26 -4.33 -1.28
CA ARG A 57 -12.39 -4.78 -2.12
C ARG A 57 -11.95 -5.33 -3.46
N GLY A 58 -10.67 -5.65 -3.61
CA GLY A 58 -10.11 -6.12 -4.88
C GLY A 58 -10.10 -5.01 -5.92
N ARG A 59 -9.74 -3.80 -5.48
CA ARG A 59 -9.61 -2.62 -6.31
C ARG A 59 -8.20 -2.08 -6.22
N VAL A 60 -7.84 -1.33 -7.24
CA VAL A 60 -6.66 -0.47 -7.21
C VAL A 60 -7.08 0.91 -7.69
N GLU A 61 -6.75 1.91 -6.91
CA GLU A 61 -6.93 3.32 -7.24
C GLU A 61 -5.64 3.80 -7.90
N LEU A 62 -5.78 4.44 -9.07
CA LEU A 62 -4.68 5.13 -9.74
C LEU A 62 -5.04 6.59 -9.89
N GLU A 63 -4.17 7.44 -9.37
CA GLU A 63 -4.22 8.86 -9.62
C GLU A 63 -3.04 9.32 -10.48
N GLY A 64 -3.26 10.31 -11.34
CA GLY A 64 -2.21 10.85 -12.18
C GLY A 64 -2.68 11.61 -13.41
N TRP A 65 -1.75 11.87 -14.31
CA TRP A 65 -1.94 12.70 -15.49
C TRP A 65 -2.08 11.86 -16.75
N LEU A 66 -3.11 12.17 -17.54
CA LEU A 66 -3.31 11.59 -18.88
C LEU A 66 -2.53 12.37 -19.95
N ASP A 67 -2.42 13.69 -19.75
CA ASP A 67 -1.64 14.62 -20.56
C ASP A 67 -1.28 15.86 -19.73
N ASP A 68 -0.75 16.92 -20.36
CA ASP A 68 -0.34 18.16 -19.68
C ASP A 68 -1.47 18.93 -18.98
N GLU A 69 -2.74 18.62 -19.27
CA GLU A 69 -3.90 19.34 -18.75
C GLU A 69 -4.89 18.46 -17.97
N TRP A 70 -4.92 17.15 -18.19
CA TRP A 70 -5.92 16.25 -17.58
C TRP A 70 -5.34 15.37 -16.50
N TYR A 71 -5.87 15.54 -15.29
CA TYR A 71 -5.68 14.65 -14.16
C TYR A 71 -6.86 13.69 -14.03
N ALA A 72 -6.59 12.44 -13.69
CA ALA A 72 -7.58 11.40 -13.47
C ALA A 72 -7.31 10.69 -12.14
N ASP A 73 -8.39 10.24 -11.54
CA ASP A 73 -8.47 9.40 -10.34
C ASP A 73 -9.46 8.29 -10.74
N VAL A 74 -8.97 7.04 -10.72
CA VAL A 74 -9.66 5.91 -11.34
C VAL A 74 -9.51 4.66 -10.48
N ASP A 75 -10.64 4.10 -10.06
CA ASP A 75 -10.69 2.75 -9.49
C ASP A 75 -10.75 1.72 -10.62
N PHE A 76 -9.83 0.77 -10.62
CA PHE A 76 -9.88 -0.42 -11.46
C PHE A 76 -10.19 -1.67 -10.63
N SER A 77 -10.88 -2.62 -11.23
CA SER A 77 -10.98 -3.97 -10.67
C SER A 77 -9.63 -4.68 -10.78
N MET A 78 -9.13 -5.22 -9.68
CA MET A 78 -7.90 -6.01 -9.67
C MET A 78 -8.01 -7.34 -10.43
N ASP A 79 -9.23 -7.82 -10.69
CA ASP A 79 -9.47 -9.12 -11.35
C ASP A 79 -9.32 -9.03 -12.87
N ASN A 80 -9.69 -7.90 -13.47
CA ASN A 80 -9.80 -7.78 -14.93
C ASN A 80 -9.46 -6.39 -15.51
N GLY A 81 -9.13 -5.41 -14.68
CA GLY A 81 -8.81 -4.05 -15.13
C GLY A 81 -10.02 -3.21 -15.56
N ASP A 82 -11.26 -3.66 -15.32
CA ASP A 82 -12.44 -2.85 -15.62
C ASP A 82 -12.45 -1.58 -14.76
N THR A 83 -12.72 -0.42 -15.36
CA THR A 83 -12.95 0.83 -14.63
C THR A 83 -14.25 0.73 -13.81
N LEU A 84 -14.13 0.88 -12.50
CA LEU A 84 -15.24 0.83 -11.54
C LEU A 84 -15.75 2.24 -11.20
N GLN A 85 -14.83 3.20 -11.05
CA GLN A 85 -15.09 4.59 -10.76
C GLN A 85 -14.08 5.47 -11.49
N GLU A 86 -14.49 6.67 -11.89
CA GLU A 86 -13.64 7.63 -12.59
C GLU A 86 -14.01 9.06 -12.19
N GLU A 87 -13.00 9.84 -11.84
CA GLU A 87 -13.03 11.29 -11.82
C GLU A 87 -11.96 11.87 -12.75
N ARG A 88 -12.28 12.97 -13.46
CA ARG A 88 -11.31 13.71 -14.27
C ARG A 88 -11.40 15.21 -14.02
N LYS A 89 -10.24 15.85 -13.90
CA LYS A 89 -10.11 17.26 -13.57
C LYS A 89 -9.09 17.89 -14.52
N ARG A 90 -9.47 19.04 -15.11
CA ARG A 90 -8.53 19.81 -15.94
C ARG A 90 -7.73 20.76 -15.04
N LEU A 91 -6.41 20.69 -15.12
CA LEU A 91 -5.45 21.46 -14.33
C LEU A 91 -4.48 22.20 -15.26
N ILE A 92 -3.99 23.36 -14.81
CA ILE A 92 -3.06 24.20 -15.59
C ILE A 92 -1.62 24.16 -15.04
N THR A 93 -1.34 23.23 -14.12
CA THR A 93 -0.04 23.11 -13.46
C THR A 93 0.98 22.35 -14.30
N GLY A 94 0.55 21.67 -15.37
CA GLY A 94 1.37 20.75 -16.15
C GLY A 94 1.45 19.37 -15.49
N ALA A 95 1.69 18.35 -16.30
CA ALA A 95 1.85 16.99 -15.83
C ALA A 95 3.11 16.82 -14.98
N TRP A 96 2.99 16.02 -13.93
CA TRP A 96 4.08 15.64 -13.04
C TRP A 96 3.77 14.29 -12.40
N GLY A 97 4.76 13.64 -11.82
CA GLY A 97 4.63 12.34 -11.18
C GLY A 97 5.64 11.32 -11.71
N MET A 98 5.38 10.05 -11.43
CA MET A 98 6.19 8.92 -11.84
C MET A 98 5.87 8.49 -13.27
N SER A 99 6.88 8.18 -14.06
CA SER A 99 6.69 7.34 -15.24
C SER A 99 6.47 5.88 -14.84
N GLU A 100 6.00 5.06 -15.78
CA GLU A 100 5.87 3.61 -15.58
C GLU A 100 7.22 2.93 -15.20
N ASP A 101 8.33 3.47 -15.69
CA ASP A 101 9.68 3.02 -15.34
C ASP A 101 10.06 3.44 -13.91
N ASP A 102 9.71 4.66 -13.49
CA ASP A 102 9.97 5.13 -12.13
C ASP A 102 9.25 4.25 -11.09
N VAL A 103 7.99 3.88 -11.34
CA VAL A 103 7.23 2.98 -10.46
C VAL A 103 7.95 1.63 -10.31
N ARG A 104 8.39 1.03 -11.42
CA ARG A 104 9.13 -0.25 -11.36
C ARG A 104 10.44 -0.14 -10.62
N GLN A 105 11.16 0.96 -10.82
CA GLN A 105 12.45 1.17 -10.19
C GLN A 105 12.32 1.39 -8.69
N ALA A 106 11.30 2.14 -8.25
CA ALA A 106 10.97 2.31 -6.84
C ALA A 106 10.57 0.97 -6.19
N LEU A 107 9.66 0.21 -6.79
CA LEU A 107 9.24 -1.10 -6.26
C LEU A 107 10.36 -2.15 -6.30
N ASN A 108 11.26 -2.09 -7.29
CA ASN A 108 12.46 -2.92 -7.32
C ASN A 108 13.42 -2.56 -6.16
N ALA A 109 13.59 -1.28 -5.84
CA ALA A 109 14.35 -0.86 -4.67
C ALA A 109 13.68 -1.36 -3.37
N ALA A 110 12.35 -1.27 -3.27
CA ALA A 110 11.59 -1.78 -2.14
C ALA A 110 11.74 -3.31 -1.96
N SER A 111 11.68 -4.05 -3.06
CA SER A 111 11.90 -5.50 -3.03
C SER A 111 13.31 -5.88 -2.55
N GLN A 112 14.33 -5.11 -2.93
CA GLN A 112 15.71 -5.31 -2.46
C GLN A 112 15.85 -5.08 -0.94
N GLU A 113 15.01 -4.23 -0.36
CA GLU A 113 14.97 -3.97 1.08
C GLU A 113 14.07 -4.95 1.88
N GLY A 114 13.48 -5.93 1.18
CA GLY A 114 12.74 -7.05 1.78
C GLY A 114 11.22 -6.98 1.63
N MET A 115 10.69 -5.98 0.91
CA MET A 115 9.26 -5.91 0.62
C MET A 115 8.85 -7.07 -0.29
N THR A 116 7.80 -7.80 0.11
CA THR A 116 7.24 -8.93 -0.63
C THR A 116 5.81 -8.71 -1.08
N GLU A 117 5.11 -7.79 -0.42
CA GLU A 117 3.77 -7.35 -0.78
C GLU A 117 3.77 -5.81 -0.70
N PHE A 118 3.19 -5.11 -1.68
CA PHE A 118 3.05 -3.64 -1.65
C PHE A 118 1.60 -3.26 -1.37
N GLU A 119 1.42 -2.09 -0.78
CA GLU A 119 0.12 -1.48 -0.47
C GLU A 119 -0.10 -0.25 -1.35
N SER A 120 0.86 0.67 -1.29
CA SER A 120 0.80 1.93 -2.01
C SER A 120 2.17 2.32 -2.55
N ILE A 121 2.14 3.16 -3.58
CA ILE A 121 3.28 3.95 -4.03
C ILE A 121 2.77 5.30 -4.48
N ASP A 122 3.31 6.37 -3.91
CA ASP A 122 2.98 7.74 -4.27
C ASP A 122 4.23 8.61 -4.43
N ILE A 123 4.06 9.76 -5.09
CA ILE A 123 5.14 10.73 -5.26
C ILE A 123 4.70 12.13 -4.88
N ASP A 124 5.53 12.82 -4.11
CA ASP A 124 5.32 14.22 -3.79
C ASP A 124 5.88 15.16 -4.89
N LYS A 125 5.46 16.42 -4.86
CA LYS A 125 5.95 17.44 -5.82
C LYS A 125 7.44 17.77 -5.69
N SER A 126 8.10 17.31 -4.63
CA SER A 126 9.54 17.47 -4.43
C SER A 126 10.34 16.33 -5.08
N GLY A 127 9.66 15.28 -5.55
CA GLY A 127 10.20 14.09 -6.19
C GLY A 127 10.64 13.02 -5.18
N ILE A 128 10.05 13.01 -3.98
CA ILE A 128 10.16 11.90 -3.05
C ILE A 128 9.04 10.92 -3.36
N ILE A 129 9.41 9.66 -3.56
CA ILE A 129 8.51 8.54 -3.78
C ILE A 129 8.43 7.77 -2.48
N ASP A 130 7.23 7.59 -1.94
CA ASP A 130 6.98 6.75 -0.78
C ASP A 130 6.42 5.41 -1.26
N VAL A 131 6.89 4.31 -0.68
CA VAL A 131 6.46 2.95 -1.00
C VAL A 131 6.15 2.23 0.30
N GLU A 132 4.91 1.80 0.45
CA GLU A 132 4.43 1.07 1.63
C GLU A 132 4.09 -0.37 1.27
N GLY A 133 4.27 -1.26 2.24
CA GLY A 133 3.99 -2.68 2.06
C GLY A 133 4.45 -3.52 3.23
N ARG A 134 4.66 -4.81 2.97
CA ARG A 134 5.00 -5.81 3.98
C ARG A 134 6.15 -6.69 3.58
N GLU A 135 6.94 -7.06 4.58
CA GLU A 135 7.90 -8.16 4.51
C GLU A 135 7.19 -9.52 4.61
N GLN A 136 7.90 -10.60 4.29
CA GLN A 136 7.37 -11.97 4.33
C GLN A 136 6.76 -12.40 5.68
N ASN A 137 7.21 -11.80 6.79
CA ASN A 137 6.71 -12.10 8.14
C ASN A 137 5.45 -11.29 8.49
N GLY A 138 4.92 -10.50 7.56
CA GLY A 138 3.77 -9.61 7.73
C GLY A 138 4.10 -8.27 8.40
N ARG A 139 5.37 -8.01 8.74
CA ARG A 139 5.83 -6.72 9.26
C ARG A 139 5.73 -5.64 8.19
N GLU A 140 5.26 -4.47 8.58
CA GLU A 140 5.19 -3.30 7.71
C GLU A 140 6.59 -2.77 7.37
N LEU A 141 6.73 -2.30 6.14
CA LEU A 141 7.93 -1.68 5.63
C LEU A 141 7.50 -0.48 4.78
N GLU A 142 7.97 0.69 5.19
CA GLU A 142 7.79 1.95 4.46
C GLU A 142 9.17 2.45 4.02
N LEU A 143 9.26 2.94 2.78
CA LEU A 143 10.49 3.45 2.18
C LEU A 143 10.23 4.75 1.46
N SER A 144 11.02 5.78 1.78
CA SER A 144 11.07 7.00 0.98
C SER A 144 12.29 6.96 0.06
N LEU A 145 12.10 7.24 -1.22
CA LEU A 145 13.10 7.18 -2.27
C LEU A 145 13.14 8.50 -3.06
N ARG A 146 14.31 8.87 -3.59
CA ARG A 146 14.42 10.02 -4.50
C ARG A 146 14.18 9.60 -5.95
N GLN A 147 13.20 10.19 -6.65
CA GLN A 147 12.97 9.93 -8.08
C GLN A 147 14.24 10.16 -8.91
N GLY A 148 14.52 9.23 -9.83
CA GLY A 148 15.66 9.26 -10.74
C GLY A 148 16.95 8.65 -10.18
N SER A 149 17.21 8.74 -8.86
CA SER A 149 18.32 7.99 -8.23
C SER A 149 17.85 6.70 -7.56
N PHE A 150 16.60 6.66 -7.11
CA PHE A 150 16.00 5.58 -6.31
C PHE A 150 16.84 5.21 -5.09
N GLU A 151 17.58 6.20 -4.56
CA GLU A 151 18.28 6.08 -3.29
C GLU A 151 17.25 6.14 -2.17
N VAL A 152 17.28 5.14 -1.28
CA VAL A 152 16.45 5.12 -0.07
C VAL A 152 16.92 6.21 0.88
N THR A 153 16.09 7.22 1.08
CA THR A 153 16.35 8.36 1.97
C THR A 153 15.81 8.14 3.37
N GLN A 154 14.77 7.32 3.51
CA GLN A 154 14.17 6.92 4.79
C GLN A 154 13.63 5.49 4.70
N MET A 155 13.61 4.80 5.84
CA MET A 155 13.13 3.44 5.96
C MET A 155 12.61 3.19 7.37
N ASP A 156 11.37 2.77 7.47
CA ASP A 156 10.67 2.50 8.73
C ASP A 156 10.10 1.07 8.74
N ARG A 157 10.04 0.47 9.94
CA ARG A 157 9.56 -0.89 10.18
C ARG A 157 8.91 -0.99 11.55
N ASP A 158 7.71 -1.56 11.61
CA ASP A 158 6.90 -1.66 12.84
C ASP A 158 7.00 -3.01 13.58
#